data_AF-A0ABD6QUF8-F1
#
_entry.id   AF-A0ABD6QUF8-F1
#
_cell.length_a   1.000
_cell.length_b   1.000
_cell.length_c   1.000
_cell.angle_alpha   90.00
_cell.angle_beta   90.00
_cell.angle_gamma   90.00
#
_symmetry.space_group_name_H-M   'P 1'
#
loop_
_entity.id
_entity.type
_entity.pdbx_description
1 polymer ?
#
loop_
_entity_poly.entity_id
_entity_poly.type
_entity_poly.pdbx_seq_one_letter_code
_entity_poly.pdbx_strand_id
1 'polypeptide(L)'
;MTHAVSPTDIESTVKLVPPLWGVHGWTVGPSGHNADVTWALGVIAHGTVSTPQHLLLFHRGVYVGTATQEPRPYTRVLDVTGDVVTVEYRWLLGEEPLAAPAGVGTVRYQVSSQGVRALDAAPWPPEVSK
;
A
#
# COMPACT_ATOMS: atom_id res chain seq x y z
N MET A 1 -5.89 -10.17 -23.47
CA MET A 1 -6.78 -9.09 -22.99
C MET A 1 -6.36 -8.77 -21.57
N THR A 2 -5.94 -7.54 -21.28
CA THR A 2 -5.62 -7.11 -19.91
C THR A 2 -6.94 -6.80 -19.23
N HIS A 3 -7.34 -7.58 -18.23
CA HIS A 3 -8.51 -7.27 -17.44
C HIS A 3 -8.06 -6.55 -16.18
N ALA A 4 -8.73 -5.43 -15.85
CA ALA A 4 -8.68 -4.88 -14.51
C ALA A 4 -9.04 -6.00 -13.52
N VAL A 5 -8.30 -6.10 -12.41
CA VAL A 5 -8.57 -7.11 -11.37
C VAL A 5 -10.02 -6.91 -10.91
N SER A 6 -10.83 -7.97 -10.90
CA SER A 6 -12.21 -7.81 -10.43
C SER A 6 -12.22 -7.46 -8.94
N PRO A 7 -13.22 -6.71 -8.44
CA PRO A 7 -13.31 -6.41 -7.01
C PRO A 7 -13.25 -7.67 -6.12
N THR A 8 -13.87 -8.78 -6.57
CA THR A 8 -13.85 -10.07 -5.86
C THR A 8 -12.45 -10.70 -5.81
N ASP A 9 -11.64 -10.50 -6.85
CA ASP A 9 -10.25 -10.98 -6.86
C ASP A 9 -9.39 -10.16 -5.89
N ILE A 10 -9.61 -8.84 -5.81
CA ILE A 10 -8.95 -7.96 -4.82
C ILE A 10 -9.33 -8.40 -3.39
N GLU A 11 -10.63 -8.66 -3.14
CA GLU A 11 -11.12 -9.15 -1.85
C GLU A 11 -10.55 -10.51 -1.45
N SER A 12 -10.36 -11.40 -2.41
CA SER A 12 -9.75 -12.71 -2.16
C SER A 12 -8.26 -12.56 -1.86
N THR A 13 -7.58 -11.69 -2.61
CA THR A 13 -6.14 -11.44 -2.45
C THR A 13 -5.81 -10.78 -1.11
N VAL A 14 -6.61 -9.80 -0.67
CA VAL A 14 -6.34 -9.08 0.59
C VAL A 14 -6.33 -10.02 1.81
N LYS A 15 -7.07 -11.13 1.73
CA LYS A 15 -7.13 -12.16 2.77
C LYS A 15 -5.90 -13.07 2.80
N LEU A 16 -5.08 -13.07 1.76
CA LEU A 16 -3.82 -13.84 1.68
C LEU A 16 -2.65 -13.10 2.32
N VAL A 17 -2.78 -11.77 2.53
CA VAL A 17 -1.75 -10.98 3.21
C VAL A 17 -1.75 -11.32 4.70
N PRO A 18 -0.58 -11.58 5.31
CA PRO A 18 -0.51 -11.88 6.74
C PRO A 18 -1.26 -10.85 7.59
N PRO A 19 -2.08 -11.28 8.55
CA PRO A 19 -2.88 -10.36 9.36
C PRO A 19 -1.98 -9.45 10.20
N LEU A 20 -2.42 -8.21 10.41
CA LEU A 20 -1.73 -7.25 11.28
C LEU A 20 -1.66 -7.82 12.70
N TRP A 21 -0.44 -7.92 13.22
CA TRP A 21 -0.11 -8.52 14.52
C TRP A 21 -0.63 -9.94 14.72
N GLY A 22 -0.86 -10.69 13.64
CA GLY A 22 -1.36 -12.06 13.71
C GLY A 22 -2.87 -12.18 13.97
N VAL A 23 -3.58 -11.08 14.19
CA VAL A 23 -4.98 -11.11 14.69
C VAL A 23 -5.97 -10.28 13.88
N HIS A 24 -5.52 -9.21 13.20
CA HIS A 24 -6.41 -8.34 12.45
C HIS A 24 -6.30 -8.61 10.95
N GLY A 25 -7.35 -9.21 10.40
CA GLY A 25 -7.48 -9.44 8.96
C GLY A 25 -7.71 -8.14 8.19
N TRP A 26 -7.26 -8.13 6.94
CA TRP A 26 -7.42 -7.01 6.03
C TRP A 26 -8.76 -7.04 5.30
N THR A 27 -9.32 -5.86 5.04
CA THR A 27 -10.45 -5.62 4.13
C THR A 27 -10.02 -4.68 3.01
N VAL A 28 -10.76 -4.67 1.90
CA VAL A 28 -10.49 -3.77 0.78
C VAL A 28 -10.89 -2.35 1.14
N GLY A 29 -9.95 -1.42 1.02
CA GLY A 29 -10.14 0.02 1.11
C GLY A 29 -10.15 0.68 -0.28
N PRO A 30 -9.68 1.94 -0.38
CA PRO A 30 -9.53 2.61 -1.67
C PRO A 30 -8.72 1.76 -2.66
N SER A 31 -9.13 1.77 -3.93
CA SER A 31 -8.47 1.05 -5.01
C SER A 31 -8.56 1.84 -6.31
N GLY A 32 -7.74 1.49 -7.29
CA GLY A 32 -7.70 2.13 -8.59
C GLY A 32 -6.88 1.31 -9.59
N HIS A 33 -6.92 1.70 -10.86
CA HIS A 33 -6.19 1.00 -11.91
C HIS A 33 -5.87 1.91 -13.10
N ASN A 34 -4.90 1.48 -13.90
CA ASN A 34 -4.69 1.91 -15.27
C ASN A 34 -4.58 0.67 -16.18
N ALA A 35 -3.99 0.81 -17.37
CA ALA A 35 -3.84 -0.29 -18.33
C ALA A 35 -2.96 -1.46 -17.85
N ASP A 36 -1.94 -1.21 -17.02
CA ASP A 36 -0.95 -2.21 -16.61
C ASP A 36 -0.97 -2.54 -15.12
N VAL A 37 -1.44 -1.61 -14.28
CA VAL A 37 -1.40 -1.72 -12.84
C VAL A 37 -2.80 -1.59 -12.25
N THR A 38 -3.14 -2.49 -11.33
CA THR A 38 -4.23 -2.31 -10.37
C THR A 38 -3.62 -2.21 -8.98
N TRP A 39 -4.19 -1.36 -8.13
CA TRP A 39 -3.78 -1.21 -6.74
C TRP A 39 -4.98 -1.19 -5.82
N ALA A 40 -4.78 -1.64 -4.58
CA ALA A 40 -5.78 -1.57 -3.54
C ALA A 40 -5.10 -1.37 -2.18
N LEU A 41 -5.70 -0.56 -1.32
CA LEU A 41 -5.32 -0.50 0.09
C LEU A 41 -6.00 -1.65 0.85
N GLY A 42 -5.21 -2.47 1.52
CA GLY A 42 -5.66 -3.34 2.60
C GLY A 42 -5.75 -2.52 3.88
N VAL A 43 -6.95 -2.40 4.43
CA VAL A 43 -7.23 -1.64 5.65
C VAL A 43 -7.83 -2.55 6.72
N ILE A 44 -7.74 -2.17 7.99
CA ILE A 44 -8.45 -2.85 9.07
C ILE A 44 -9.88 -2.33 9.12
N ALA A 45 -10.85 -3.24 9.23
CA ALA A 45 -12.26 -2.87 9.43
C ALA A 45 -12.40 -1.96 10.66
N HIS A 46 -13.11 -0.83 10.49
CA HIS A 46 -13.25 0.23 11.50
C HIS A 46 -11.94 0.91 11.93
N GLY A 47 -10.83 0.68 11.23
CA GLY A 47 -9.59 1.42 11.40
C GLY A 47 -9.70 2.86 10.90
N THR A 48 -8.79 3.71 11.37
CA THR A 48 -8.66 5.10 10.91
C THR A 48 -7.43 5.24 10.02
N VAL A 49 -7.19 6.43 9.46
CA VAL A 49 -5.99 6.69 8.63
C VAL A 49 -4.67 6.48 9.39
N SER A 50 -4.68 6.51 10.72
CA SER A 50 -3.51 6.24 11.56
C SER A 50 -3.29 4.75 11.83
N THR A 51 -4.24 3.88 11.46
CA THR A 51 -4.05 2.43 11.50
C THR A 51 -3.12 2.01 10.36
N PRO A 52 -2.17 1.08 10.56
CA PRO A 52 -1.35 0.56 9.47
C PRO A 52 -2.18 0.02 8.31
N GLN A 53 -1.71 0.24 7.08
CA GLN A 53 -2.33 -0.20 5.84
C GLN A 53 -1.30 -0.89 4.95
N HIS A 54 -1.71 -1.90 4.19
CA HIS A 54 -0.91 -2.40 3.08
C HIS A 54 -1.38 -1.77 1.77
N LEU A 55 -0.45 -1.43 0.89
CA LEU A 55 -0.75 -1.17 -0.52
C LEU A 55 -0.45 -2.43 -1.33
N LEU A 56 -1.49 -3.09 -1.81
CA LEU A 56 -1.42 -4.27 -2.67
C LEU A 56 -1.30 -3.83 -4.13
N LEU A 57 -0.40 -4.48 -4.86
CA LEU A 57 -0.08 -4.14 -6.24
C LEU A 57 -0.25 -5.36 -7.16
N PHE A 58 -0.84 -5.11 -8.31
CA PHE A 58 -1.15 -6.12 -9.31
C PHE A 58 -0.60 -5.68 -10.66
N HIS A 59 0.10 -6.59 -11.34
CA HIS A 59 0.54 -6.39 -12.71
C HIS A 59 -0.40 -7.13 -13.65
N ARG A 60 -1.12 -6.39 -14.51
CA ARG A 60 -1.99 -6.94 -15.56
C ARG A 60 -2.98 -7.99 -15.06
N GLY A 61 -3.59 -7.75 -13.90
CA GLY A 61 -4.57 -8.65 -13.30
C GLY A 61 -4.01 -9.62 -12.26
N VAL A 62 -2.69 -9.73 -12.12
CA VAL A 62 -2.04 -10.71 -11.23
C VAL A 62 -1.44 -10.02 -10.02
N TYR A 63 -1.71 -10.52 -8.82
CA TYR A 63 -1.09 -10.01 -7.59
C TYR A 63 0.42 -10.27 -7.62
N VAL A 64 1.22 -9.23 -7.39
CA VAL A 64 2.68 -9.32 -7.45
C VAL A 64 3.38 -8.90 -6.16
N GLY A 65 2.63 -8.38 -5.18
CA GLY A 65 3.14 -8.09 -3.85
C GLY A 65 2.60 -6.79 -3.25
N THR A 66 3.15 -6.43 -2.09
CA THR A 66 2.88 -5.16 -1.42
C THR A 66 3.97 -4.12 -1.72
N ALA A 67 3.63 -2.83 -1.60
CA ALA A 67 4.59 -1.74 -1.77
C ALA A 67 5.70 -1.75 -0.71
N THR A 68 5.34 -2.10 0.53
CA THR A 68 6.26 -2.24 1.66
C THR A 68 6.10 -3.61 2.31
N GLN A 69 7.19 -4.13 2.90
CA GLN A 69 7.15 -5.39 3.65
C GLN A 69 6.25 -5.26 4.89
N GLU A 70 6.44 -4.19 5.66
CA GLU A 70 5.59 -3.85 6.80
C GLU A 70 4.50 -2.84 6.40
N PRO A 71 3.28 -2.95 6.94
CA PRO A 71 2.20 -2.00 6.66
C PRO A 71 2.51 -0.62 7.23
N ARG A 72 2.07 0.43 6.55
CA ARG A 72 2.32 1.84 6.91
C ARG A 72 1.01 2.60 7.10
N PRO A 73 0.85 3.40 8.15
CA PRO A 73 -0.31 4.27 8.29
C PRO A 73 -0.23 5.43 7.28
N TYR A 74 -1.34 6.14 7.09
CA TYR A 74 -1.43 7.34 6.25
C TYR A 74 -0.94 7.13 4.79
N THR A 75 -1.04 5.91 4.27
CA THR A 75 -0.58 5.59 2.92
C THR A 75 -1.57 6.10 1.89
N ARG A 76 -1.10 6.81 0.86
CA ARG A 76 -1.95 7.33 -0.22
C ARG A 76 -1.30 7.15 -1.57
N VAL A 77 -2.03 6.54 -2.51
CA VAL A 77 -1.61 6.55 -3.93
C VAL A 77 -1.92 7.93 -4.51
N LEU A 78 -0.90 8.60 -5.07
CA LEU A 78 -1.02 9.90 -5.71
C LEU A 78 -1.26 9.76 -7.21
N ASP A 79 -0.55 8.84 -7.86
CA ASP A 79 -0.59 8.67 -9.31
C ASP A 79 -0.20 7.24 -9.74
N VAL A 80 -0.66 6.83 -10.93
CA VAL A 80 -0.30 5.59 -11.60
C VAL A 80 -0.01 5.85 -13.07
N THR A 81 1.27 5.95 -13.42
CA THR A 81 1.74 6.23 -14.78
C THR A 81 2.49 5.02 -15.34
N GLY A 82 1.94 4.38 -16.38
CA GLY A 82 2.49 3.14 -16.93
C GLY A 82 2.53 2.03 -15.88
N ASP A 83 3.72 1.44 -15.67
CA ASP A 83 3.99 0.43 -14.66
C ASP A 83 4.48 1.02 -13.32
N VAL A 84 4.42 2.34 -13.14
CA VAL A 84 4.90 3.02 -11.93
C VAL A 84 3.75 3.57 -11.11
N VAL A 85 3.74 3.26 -9.81
CA VAL A 85 2.83 3.82 -8.81
C VAL A 85 3.59 4.81 -7.94
N THR A 86 3.10 6.05 -7.85
CA THR A 86 3.63 7.06 -6.93
C THR A 86 2.80 7.10 -5.66
N VAL A 87 3.45 6.87 -4.52
CA VAL A 87 2.79 6.73 -3.22
C VAL A 87 3.33 7.78 -2.26
N GLU A 88 2.43 8.50 -1.60
CA GLU A 88 2.72 9.33 -0.45
C GLU A 88 2.61 8.51 0.83
N TYR A 89 3.60 8.69 1.70
CA TYR A 89 3.60 8.19 3.06
C TYR A 89 3.70 9.35 4.03
N ARG A 90 2.99 9.24 5.16
CA ARG A 90 3.11 10.19 6.27
C ARG A 90 3.39 9.46 7.57
N TRP A 91 4.07 10.12 8.49
CA TRP A 91 4.43 9.58 9.80
C TRP A 91 4.52 10.70 10.84
N LEU A 92 4.42 10.33 12.11
CA LEU A 92 4.56 11.27 13.21
C LEU A 92 6.03 11.62 13.43
N LEU A 93 6.30 12.89 13.73
CA LEU A 93 7.58 13.36 14.26
C LEU A 93 7.42 13.64 15.75
N GLY A 94 8.01 12.79 16.60
CA GLY A 94 7.88 12.93 18.06
C GLY A 94 6.44 12.66 18.55
N GLU A 95 5.93 13.49 19.46
CA GLU A 95 4.64 13.31 20.13
C GLU A 95 3.49 14.08 19.45
N GLU A 96 3.42 13.99 18.13
CA GLU A 96 2.36 14.64 17.35
C GLU A 96 0.99 13.96 17.52
N PRO A 97 -0.13 14.71 17.41
CA PRO A 97 -1.46 14.11 17.31
C PRO A 97 -1.59 13.24 16.05
N LEU A 98 -2.23 12.06 16.19
CA LEU A 98 -2.48 11.14 15.07
C LEU A 98 -3.27 11.78 13.91
N ALA A 99 -4.03 12.85 14.16
CA ALA A 99 -4.81 13.53 13.13
C ALA A 99 -3.94 14.42 12.21
N ALA A 100 -2.70 14.75 12.61
CA ALA A 100 -1.87 15.74 11.92
C ALA A 100 -0.38 15.35 11.88
N PRO A 101 -0.01 14.23 11.21
CA PRO A 101 1.40 13.87 11.06
C PRO A 101 2.16 14.89 10.21
N ALA A 102 3.31 15.38 10.68
CA ALA A 102 4.12 16.33 9.92
C ALA A 102 5.11 15.66 8.95
N GLY A 103 5.53 14.43 9.25
CA GLY A 103 6.36 13.65 8.34
C GLY A 103 5.62 13.34 7.05
N VAL A 104 6.24 13.63 5.91
CA VAL A 104 5.69 13.37 4.57
C VAL A 104 6.80 13.06 3.60
N GLY A 105 6.58 12.11 2.71
CA GLY A 105 7.48 11.80 1.60
C GLY A 105 6.85 10.87 0.59
N THR A 106 7.44 10.82 -0.59
CA THR A 106 6.94 10.01 -1.70
C THR A 106 7.92 8.90 -2.07
N VAL A 107 7.38 7.78 -2.54
CA VAL A 107 8.15 6.68 -3.13
C VAL A 107 7.46 6.25 -4.42
N ARG A 108 8.25 6.08 -5.48
CA ARG A 108 7.79 5.43 -6.72
C ARG A 108 8.10 3.95 -6.67
N TYR A 109 7.12 3.15 -7.07
CA TYR A 109 7.24 1.70 -7.18
C TYR A 109 7.01 1.27 -8.62
N GLN A 110 7.99 0.56 -9.18
CA GLN A 110 7.80 -0.15 -10.45
C GLN A 110 7.10 -1.49 -10.19
N VAL A 111 6.08 -1.78 -10.98
CA VAL A 111 5.21 -2.96 -10.85
C VAL A 111 5.31 -3.80 -12.11
N SER A 112 5.90 -4.99 -11.98
CA SER A 112 6.11 -5.90 -13.11
C SER A 112 5.68 -7.32 -12.76
N SER A 113 5.73 -8.22 -13.72
CA SER A 113 5.53 -9.66 -13.48
C SER A 113 6.54 -10.27 -12.50
N GLN A 114 7.68 -9.60 -12.24
CA GLN A 114 8.70 -10.07 -11.29
C GLN A 114 8.42 -9.62 -9.85
N GLY A 115 7.43 -8.75 -9.63
CA GLY A 115 7.16 -8.17 -8.31
C GLY A 115 7.13 -6.65 -8.32
N VAL A 116 7.27 -6.12 -7.11
CA VAL A 116 7.30 -4.69 -6.82
C VAL A 116 8.75 -4.27 -6.51
N ARG A 117 9.22 -3.20 -7.16
CA ARG A 117 10.54 -2.62 -6.91
C ARG A 117 10.41 -1.14 -6.54
N ALA A 118 10.92 -0.76 -5.38
CA ALA A 118 11.07 0.64 -5.02
C ALA A 118 12.14 1.31 -5.91
N LEU A 119 11.80 2.47 -6.45
CA LEU A 119 12.70 3.31 -7.26
C LEU A 119 13.35 4.43 -6.45
N ASP A 120 12.77 4.76 -5.29
CA ASP A 120 13.25 5.77 -4.36
C ASP A 120 13.54 5.14 -3.00
N ALA A 121 14.40 5.78 -2.21
CA ALA A 121 14.66 5.35 -0.83
C ALA A 121 13.43 5.59 0.06
N ALA A 122 13.32 4.84 1.14
CA ALA A 122 12.29 5.10 2.16
C ALA A 122 12.46 6.52 2.73
N PRO A 123 11.41 7.37 2.70
CA PRO A 123 11.49 8.75 3.17
C PRO A 123 11.38 8.87 4.69
N TRP A 124 10.94 7.82 5.38
CA TRP A 124 10.82 7.79 6.83
C TRP A 124 12.13 7.37 7.51
N PRO A 125 12.36 7.76 8.77
CA PRO A 125 13.50 7.30 9.55
C PRO A 125 13.52 5.77 9.66
N PRO A 126 14.71 5.13 9.69
CA PRO A 126 14.79 3.70 9.97
C PRO A 126 14.09 3.40 11.30
N GLU A 127 13.32 2.32 11.33
CA GLU A 127 12.70 1.86 12.56
C GLU A 127 13.80 1.54 13.56
N VAL A 128 13.80 2.24 14.68
CA VAL A 128 14.69 1.89 15.79
C VAL A 128 14.14 0.59 16.36
N SER A 129 14.86 -0.52 16.20
CA SER A 129 14.47 -1.78 16.83
C SER A 129 14.28 -1.54 18.33
N LYS A 130 13.07 -1.78 18.82
CA LYS A 130 12.75 -1.76 20.25
C LYS A 130 13.15 -3.07 20.89
#